data_AF-T0L2T9-F1
#
_entry.id   AF-T0L2T9-F1
#
_cell.length_a   1.000
_cell.length_b   1.000
_cell.length_c   1.000
_cell.angle_alpha   90.00
_cell.angle_beta   90.00
_cell.angle_gamma   90.00
#
_symmetry.space_group_name_H-M   'P 1'
#
loop_
_entity.id
_entity.type
_entity.pdbx_description
1 polymer ?
#
loop_
_entity_poly.entity_id
_entity_poly.type
_entity_poly.pdbx_seq_one_letter_code
_entity_poly.pdbx_strand_id
1 'polypeptide(L)'
;MGNIVSKKKLQEKKSHLKHQKYLYVFSIFSIILSLIYAYIDNQNILIFLVLPFLITIVVNFLFSTIYDWRIENVIKKLEELKETQKENVEKLKKEEDFTQTVELLEKYDENTLRDTSFSRIQQKKKNVMDTVTNIVLGEDPSLKYALICKECLYHNGMIDQNDDLNGFVCYNCNAKNDRRNNRKK
;
A
#
# COMPACT_ATOMS: atom_id res chain seq x y z
N MET A 1 -9.09 -4.81 2.08
CA MET A 1 -8.53 -3.53 2.59
C MET A 1 -8.62 -3.35 4.11
N GLY A 2 -9.65 -3.86 4.82
CA GLY A 2 -9.65 -3.90 6.30
C GLY A 2 -8.40 -4.55 6.92
N ASN A 3 -7.80 -5.50 6.19
CA ASN A 3 -6.52 -6.12 6.52
C ASN A 3 -5.35 -5.13 6.68
N ILE A 4 -5.34 -3.98 5.99
CA ILE A 4 -4.23 -3.01 6.06
C ILE A 4 -4.32 -2.18 7.34
N VAL A 5 -5.52 -1.75 7.71
CA VAL A 5 -5.74 -1.01 8.97
C VAL A 5 -5.45 -1.90 10.16
N SER A 6 -5.93 -3.15 10.14
CA SER A 6 -5.65 -4.13 11.20
C SER A 6 -4.16 -4.42 11.33
N LYS A 7 -3.42 -4.54 10.21
CA LYS A 7 -1.96 -4.73 10.23
C LYS A 7 -1.23 -3.51 10.81
N LYS A 8 -1.65 -2.28 10.47
CA LYS A 8 -1.10 -1.05 11.06
C LYS A 8 -1.34 -0.96 12.57
N LYS A 9 -2.58 -1.20 13.04
CA LYS A 9 -2.88 -1.23 14.49
C LYS A 9 -2.04 -2.28 15.22
N LEU A 10 -1.86 -3.46 14.64
CA LEU A 10 -1.01 -4.51 15.21
C LEU A 10 0.47 -4.12 15.25
N GLN A 11 0.97 -3.45 14.21
CA GLN A 11 2.35 -2.98 14.15
C GLN A 11 2.61 -1.89 15.19
N GLU A 12 1.70 -0.93 15.36
CA GLU A 12 1.80 0.13 16.37
C GLU A 12 1.73 -0.43 17.79
N LYS A 13 0.86 -1.42 18.04
CA LYS A 13 0.78 -2.10 19.34
C LYS A 13 2.06 -2.88 19.67
N LYS A 14 2.69 -3.49 18.66
CA LYS A 14 4.01 -4.14 18.80
C LYS A 14 5.13 -3.13 19.08
N SER A 15 5.14 -1.97 18.42
CA SER A 15 6.13 -0.92 18.72
C SER A 15 5.93 -0.32 20.12
N HIS A 16 4.69 -0.13 20.55
CA HIS A 16 4.35 0.29 21.91
C HIS A 16 4.89 -0.71 22.94
N LEU A 17 4.59 -2.01 22.76
CA LEU A 17 5.07 -3.07 23.64
C LEU A 17 6.61 -3.14 23.67
N LYS A 18 7.27 -2.89 22.54
CA LYS A 18 8.74 -2.81 22.46
C LYS A 18 9.27 -1.61 23.27
N HIS A 19 8.71 -0.42 23.11
CA HIS A 19 9.13 0.79 23.85
C HIS A 19 8.87 0.66 25.36
N GLN A 20 7.74 0.08 25.75
CA GLN A 20 7.39 -0.20 27.14
C GLN A 20 8.42 -1.13 27.81
N LYS A 21 8.91 -2.15 27.09
CA LYS A 21 10.00 -3.01 27.58
C LYS A 21 11.31 -2.24 27.79
N TYR A 22 11.68 -1.35 26.88
CA TYR A 22 12.90 -0.52 27.04
C TYR A 22 12.81 0.44 28.23
N LEU A 23 11.66 1.10 28.42
CA LEU A 23 11.43 1.99 29.56
C LEU A 23 11.54 1.23 30.89
N TYR A 24 11.02 0.01 30.95
CA TYR A 24 11.13 -0.84 32.14
C TYR A 24 12.57 -1.28 32.41
N VAL A 25 13.32 -1.73 31.39
CA VAL A 25 14.74 -2.08 31.52
C VAL A 25 15.58 -0.87 31.98
N PHE A 26 15.31 0.32 31.42
CA PHE A 26 15.99 1.55 31.82
C PHE A 26 15.68 1.94 33.27
N SER A 27 14.43 1.81 33.71
CA SER A 27 14.05 2.06 35.11
C SER A 27 14.76 1.12 36.08
N ILE A 28 14.87 -0.17 35.76
CA ILE A 28 15.58 -1.16 36.59
C ILE A 28 17.06 -0.78 36.72
N PHE A 29 17.71 -0.43 35.60
CA PHE A 29 19.10 -0.01 35.61
C PHE A 29 19.33 1.25 36.45
N SER A 30 18.45 2.25 36.33
CA SER A 30 18.52 3.49 37.13
C SER A 30 18.35 3.22 38.63
N ILE A 31 17.48 2.28 39.02
CA ILE A 31 17.27 1.90 40.42
C ILE A 31 18.49 1.14 40.96
N ILE A 32 19.09 0.24 40.18
CA ILE A 32 20.31 -0.47 40.59
C ILE A 32 21.46 0.51 40.81
N LEU A 33 21.64 1.49 39.91
CA LEU A 33 22.68 2.50 40.04
C LEU A 33 22.45 3.41 41.26
N SER A 34 21.20 3.80 41.57
CA SER A 34 20.89 4.60 42.76
C SER A 34 21.14 3.84 44.06
N LEU A 35 20.87 2.53 44.10
CA LEU A 35 21.14 1.69 45.26
C LEU A 35 22.64 1.51 45.52
N ILE A 36 23.45 1.37 44.46
CA ILE A 36 24.92 1.32 44.59
C ILE A 36 25.46 2.62 45.18
N TYR A 37 24.97 3.77 44.71
CA TYR A 37 25.38 5.08 45.25
C TYR A 37 24.98 5.24 46.72
N ALA A 38 23.75 4.89 47.08
CA ALA A 38 23.26 4.97 48.46
C ALA A 38 24.06 4.09 49.43
N TYR A 39 24.53 2.92 48.96
CA TYR A 39 25.37 2.01 49.75
C TYR A 39 26.77 2.60 50.03
N ILE A 40 27.37 3.28 49.05
CA ILE A 40 28.71 3.88 49.20
C ILE A 40 28.68 5.05 50.20
N ASP A 41 27.64 5.86 50.16
CA ASP A 41 27.52 7.10 50.95
C ASP A 41 26.77 6.91 52.29
N ASN A 42 26.45 5.66 52.67
CA ASN A 42 25.66 5.30 53.87
C ASN A 42 24.34 6.10 54.03
N GLN A 43 23.75 6.52 52.92
CA GLN A 43 22.52 7.31 52.88
C GLN A 43 21.28 6.43 53.14
N ASN A 44 20.13 7.07 53.38
CA ASN A 44 18.85 6.37 53.57
C ASN A 44 18.39 5.62 52.30
N ILE A 45 18.69 4.32 52.23
CA ILE A 45 18.37 3.43 51.09
C ILE A 45 16.89 3.47 50.70
N LEU A 46 15.98 3.66 51.68
CA LEU A 46 14.53 3.69 51.46
C LEU A 46 14.11 4.77 50.45
N ILE A 47 14.70 5.97 50.52
CA ILE A 47 14.36 7.09 49.63
C ILE A 47 14.77 6.77 48.20
N PHE A 48 15.95 6.18 48.02
CA PHE A 48 16.51 5.80 46.72
C PHE A 48 15.83 4.59 46.08
N LEU A 49 14.99 3.86 46.83
CA LEU A 49 14.17 2.78 46.30
C LEU A 49 12.76 3.28 45.94
N VAL A 50 12.13 4.04 46.83
CA VAL A 50 10.73 4.48 46.66
C VAL A 50 10.59 5.57 45.60
N LEU A 51 11.49 6.55 45.58
CA LEU A 51 11.41 7.69 44.65
C LEU A 51 11.48 7.27 43.16
N PRO A 52 12.51 6.53 42.69
CA PRO A 52 12.57 6.12 41.28
C PRO A 52 11.48 5.12 40.91
N PHE A 53 11.00 4.30 41.85
CA PHE A 53 9.87 3.40 41.62
C PHE A 53 8.57 4.19 41.36
N LEU A 54 8.27 5.20 42.17
CA LEU A 54 7.11 6.07 41.97
C LEU A 54 7.22 6.84 40.65
N ILE A 55 8.39 7.40 40.33
CA ILE A 55 8.64 8.10 39.06
C ILE A 55 8.36 7.17 37.88
N THR A 56 8.82 5.92 37.94
CA THR A 56 8.62 4.93 36.88
C THR A 56 7.14 4.62 36.65
N ILE A 57 6.35 4.49 37.72
CA ILE A 57 4.90 4.26 37.61
C ILE A 57 4.22 5.45 36.94
N VAL A 58 4.52 6.67 37.39
CA VAL A 58 3.92 7.90 36.85
C VAL A 58 4.28 8.07 35.38
N VAL A 59 5.55 7.92 35.01
CA VAL A 59 6.00 8.04 33.62
C VAL A 59 5.32 7.00 32.74
N ASN A 60 5.22 5.74 33.17
CA ASN A 60 4.54 4.69 32.39
C ASN A 60 3.04 4.98 32.21
N PHE A 61 2.37 5.47 33.26
CA PHE A 61 0.95 5.82 33.18
C PHE A 61 0.70 6.97 32.21
N LEU A 62 1.49 8.05 32.31
CA LEU A 62 1.41 9.19 31.41
C LEU A 62 1.71 8.78 29.97
N PHE A 63 2.78 7.99 29.77
CA PHE A 63 3.18 7.53 28.45
C PHE A 63 2.10 6.64 27.83
N SER A 64 1.57 5.65 28.54
CA SER A 64 0.49 4.79 28.01
C SER A 64 -0.71 5.65 27.59
N THR A 65 -1.18 6.51 28.48
CA THR A 65 -2.36 7.35 28.23
C THR A 65 -2.18 8.26 27.00
N ILE A 66 -1.02 8.90 26.87
CA ILE A 66 -0.74 9.80 25.74
C ILE A 66 -0.65 9.03 24.42
N TYR A 67 -0.02 7.86 24.42
CA TYR A 67 0.15 7.07 23.20
C TYR A 67 -1.16 6.43 22.75
N ASP A 68 -1.94 5.90 23.68
CA ASP A 68 -3.26 5.35 23.40
C ASP A 68 -4.17 6.43 22.83
N TRP A 69 -4.19 7.62 23.44
CA TRP A 69 -4.92 8.78 22.93
C TRP A 69 -4.49 9.20 21.51
N ARG A 70 -3.18 9.23 21.24
CA ARG A 70 -2.65 9.58 19.92
C ARG A 70 -3.05 8.55 18.87
N ILE A 71 -2.95 7.26 19.19
CA ILE A 71 -3.29 6.15 18.28
C ILE A 71 -4.77 6.24 17.90
N GLU A 72 -5.65 6.42 18.88
CA GLU A 72 -7.09 6.56 18.65
C GLU A 72 -7.42 7.75 17.75
N ASN A 73 -6.82 8.91 17.99
CA ASN A 73 -7.04 10.10 17.17
C ASN A 73 -6.57 9.92 15.72
N VAL A 74 -5.42 9.28 15.51
CA VAL A 74 -4.89 9.01 14.17
C VAL A 74 -5.79 8.02 13.43
N ILE A 75 -6.26 6.98 14.11
CA ILE A 75 -7.20 6.01 13.55
C ILE A 75 -8.51 6.68 13.14
N LYS A 76 -9.07 7.50 14.03
CA LYS A 76 -10.33 8.22 13.78
C LYS A 76 -10.20 9.12 12.54
N LYS A 77 -9.12 9.88 12.43
CA LYS A 77 -8.84 10.73 11.27
C LYS A 77 -8.66 9.93 9.97
N LEU A 78 -8.08 8.74 10.05
CA LEU A 78 -7.96 7.84 8.89
C LEU A 78 -9.31 7.26 8.46
N GLU A 79 -10.23 7.04 9.37
CA GLU A 79 -11.58 6.58 9.07
C GLU A 79 -12.40 7.71 8.42
N GLU A 80 -12.33 8.92 8.99
CA GLU A 80 -12.97 10.13 8.44
C GLU A 80 -12.51 10.43 7.01
N LEU A 81 -11.20 10.48 6.74
CA LEU A 81 -10.66 10.73 5.40
C LEU A 81 -11.13 9.70 4.36
N LYS A 82 -11.38 8.46 4.77
CA LYS A 82 -11.90 7.42 3.87
C LYS A 82 -13.37 7.58 3.58
N GLU A 83 -14.16 7.97 4.58
CA GLU A 83 -15.56 8.29 4.37
C GLU A 83 -15.69 9.47 3.40
N THR A 84 -14.90 10.52 3.58
CA THR A 84 -14.84 11.65 2.63
C THR A 84 -14.43 11.18 1.23
N GLN A 85 -13.42 10.32 1.10
CA GLN A 85 -13.02 9.79 -0.21
C GLN A 85 -14.16 9.00 -0.87
N LYS A 86 -14.87 8.16 -0.10
CA LYS A 86 -15.99 7.37 -0.61
C LYS A 86 -17.15 8.28 -1.06
N GLU A 87 -17.46 9.30 -0.26
CA GLU A 87 -18.50 10.28 -0.57
C GLU A 87 -18.16 11.07 -1.84
N ASN A 88 -16.93 11.57 -1.96
CA ASN A 88 -16.48 12.31 -3.15
C ASN A 88 -16.52 11.45 -4.41
N VAL A 89 -16.12 10.18 -4.33
CA VAL A 89 -16.25 9.23 -5.44
C VAL A 89 -17.72 8.99 -5.79
N GLU A 90 -18.63 8.98 -4.81
CA GLU A 90 -20.06 8.84 -5.06
C GLU A 90 -20.67 10.09 -5.70
N LYS A 91 -20.26 11.29 -5.27
CA LYS A 91 -20.65 12.56 -5.89
C LYS A 91 -20.22 12.64 -7.34
N LEU A 92 -18.94 12.35 -7.62
CA LEU A 92 -18.43 12.30 -8.98
C LEU A 92 -19.19 11.29 -9.84
N LYS A 93 -19.59 10.12 -9.30
CA LYS A 93 -20.44 9.16 -10.04
C LYS A 93 -21.86 9.66 -10.36
N LYS A 94 -22.39 10.61 -9.58
CA LYS A 94 -23.73 11.18 -9.78
C LYS A 94 -23.70 12.41 -10.69
N GLU A 95 -22.62 13.20 -10.62
CA GLU A 95 -22.41 14.40 -11.42
C GLU A 95 -21.75 14.10 -12.78
N GLU A 96 -21.03 13.00 -12.90
CA GLU A 96 -20.48 12.56 -14.18
C GLU A 96 -21.58 11.95 -15.05
N ASP A 97 -22.07 12.79 -15.97
CA ASP A 97 -22.80 12.47 -17.20
C ASP A 97 -22.01 11.53 -18.14
N PHE A 98 -20.96 10.83 -17.66
CA PHE A 98 -20.06 9.98 -18.45
C PHE A 98 -20.80 8.81 -19.08
N THR A 99 -21.72 8.19 -18.36
CA THR A 99 -22.53 7.07 -18.89
C THR A 99 -23.50 7.56 -19.96
N GLN A 100 -24.10 8.74 -19.76
CA GLN A 100 -25.05 9.34 -20.68
C GLN A 100 -24.33 9.92 -21.91
N THR A 101 -23.13 10.50 -21.77
CA THR A 101 -22.29 10.91 -22.90
C THR A 101 -21.77 9.72 -23.67
N VAL A 102 -21.39 8.61 -23.01
CA VAL A 102 -21.04 7.35 -23.68
C VAL A 102 -22.25 6.76 -24.42
N GLU A 103 -23.45 6.77 -23.82
CA GLU A 103 -24.70 6.30 -24.44
C GLU A 103 -25.13 7.20 -25.62
N LEU A 104 -24.91 8.51 -25.51
CA LEU A 104 -25.12 9.46 -26.61
C LEU A 104 -24.07 9.26 -27.72
N LEU A 105 -22.80 9.03 -27.38
CA LEU A 105 -21.76 8.67 -28.35
C LEU A 105 -22.09 7.35 -29.06
N GLU A 106 -22.57 6.35 -28.33
CA GLU A 106 -22.98 5.03 -28.87
C GLU A 106 -24.18 5.14 -29.82
N LYS A 107 -25.08 6.12 -29.61
CA LYS A 107 -26.23 6.37 -30.49
C LYS A 107 -25.87 6.99 -31.85
N TYR A 108 -24.72 7.68 -31.95
CA TYR A 108 -24.33 8.44 -33.15
C TYR A 108 -23.06 7.95 -33.83
N ASP A 109 -22.37 6.96 -33.28
CA ASP A 109 -21.03 6.59 -33.74
C ASP A 109 -20.93 5.10 -34.09
N GLU A 110 -21.27 4.76 -35.34
CA GLU A 110 -21.22 3.39 -35.87
C GLU A 110 -19.80 2.95 -36.26
N ASN A 111 -18.79 3.85 -36.23
CA ASN A 111 -17.45 3.56 -36.76
C ASN A 111 -16.23 4.02 -35.93
N THR A 112 -16.38 4.73 -34.80
CA THR A 112 -15.21 5.23 -34.03
C THR A 112 -14.82 4.38 -32.80
N LEU A 113 -15.51 3.25 -32.56
CA LEU A 113 -15.18 2.33 -31.45
C LEU A 113 -13.97 1.41 -31.72
N ARG A 114 -13.29 1.56 -32.86
CA ARG A 114 -12.06 0.81 -33.14
C ARG A 114 -10.82 1.38 -32.43
N ASP A 115 -10.86 2.62 -31.94
CA ASP A 115 -9.63 3.38 -31.66
C ASP A 115 -9.42 3.99 -30.27
N THR A 116 -10.13 3.54 -29.22
CA THR A 116 -9.71 3.92 -27.86
C THR A 116 -9.32 2.71 -27.02
N SER A 117 -8.02 2.43 -27.02
CA SER A 117 -7.31 1.53 -26.11
C SER A 117 -7.62 1.75 -24.62
N PHE A 118 -8.27 2.86 -24.27
CA PHE A 118 -8.71 3.19 -22.92
C PHE A 118 -9.99 2.45 -22.47
N SER A 119 -10.87 2.03 -23.39
CA SER A 119 -12.17 1.41 -23.03
C SER A 119 -12.05 -0.04 -22.50
N ARG A 120 -11.00 -0.78 -22.86
CA ARG A 120 -10.72 -2.12 -22.27
C ARG A 120 -10.01 -2.08 -20.92
N ILE A 121 -9.32 -0.99 -20.58
CA ILE A 121 -8.68 -0.82 -19.26
C ILE A 121 -9.75 -0.71 -18.17
N GLN A 122 -10.96 -0.21 -18.51
CA GLN A 122 -12.02 0.06 -17.55
C GLN A 122 -12.98 -1.12 -17.28
N GLN A 123 -12.91 -2.24 -18.02
CA GLN A 123 -13.86 -3.35 -17.84
C GLN A 123 -13.36 -4.60 -17.10
N LYS A 124 -12.08 -4.75 -16.79
CA LYS A 124 -11.66 -5.86 -15.91
C LYS A 124 -11.63 -5.40 -14.45
N LYS A 125 -12.76 -5.54 -13.72
CA LYS A 125 -12.74 -5.65 -12.26
C LYS A 125 -11.77 -6.78 -11.91
N LYS A 126 -10.53 -6.45 -11.52
CA LYS A 126 -9.56 -7.45 -11.09
C LYS A 126 -10.11 -8.13 -9.84
N ASN A 127 -10.56 -9.38 -9.99
CA ASN A 127 -10.97 -10.20 -8.86
C ASN A 127 -9.75 -10.53 -8.00
N VAL A 128 -9.95 -10.78 -6.70
CA VAL A 128 -8.85 -11.11 -5.77
C VAL A 128 -8.08 -12.33 -6.24
N MET A 129 -8.77 -13.26 -6.91
CA MET A 129 -8.16 -14.44 -7.54
C MET A 129 -7.17 -14.06 -8.64
N ASP A 130 -7.49 -13.11 -9.52
CA ASP A 130 -6.57 -12.61 -10.55
C ASP A 130 -5.31 -11.98 -9.93
N THR A 131 -5.44 -11.35 -8.76
CA THR A 131 -4.28 -10.78 -8.05
C THR A 131 -3.41 -11.87 -7.45
N VAL A 132 -4.02 -12.91 -6.87
CA VAL A 132 -3.31 -14.04 -6.27
C VAL A 132 -2.62 -14.88 -7.35
N THR A 133 -3.25 -15.12 -8.50
CA THR A 133 -2.62 -15.86 -9.60
C THR A 133 -1.38 -15.15 -10.13
N ASN A 134 -1.41 -13.83 -10.27
CA ASN A 134 -0.23 -13.05 -10.70
C ASN A 134 0.91 -13.10 -9.67
N ILE A 135 0.58 -13.17 -8.37
CA ILE A 135 1.57 -13.30 -7.29
C ILE A 135 2.15 -14.72 -7.23
N VAL A 136 1.31 -15.75 -7.40
CA VAL A 136 1.70 -17.17 -7.31
C VAL A 136 2.49 -17.61 -8.54
N LEU A 137 2.14 -17.10 -9.73
CA LEU A 137 2.82 -17.40 -10.98
C LEU A 137 4.11 -16.58 -11.18
N GLY A 138 4.36 -15.58 -10.33
CA GLY A 138 5.62 -14.83 -10.34
C GLY A 138 5.91 -14.10 -11.65
N GLU A 139 4.88 -13.70 -12.40
CA GLU A 139 5.06 -12.98 -13.67
C GLU A 139 5.35 -11.50 -13.37
N ASP A 140 6.63 -11.16 -13.26
CA ASP A 140 7.06 -9.76 -13.12
C ASP A 140 6.66 -8.97 -14.38
N PRO A 141 5.79 -7.95 -14.29
CA PRO A 141 5.37 -7.14 -15.43
C PRO A 141 6.55 -6.41 -16.10
N SER A 142 7.66 -6.23 -15.38
CA SER A 142 8.85 -5.55 -15.89
C SER A 142 9.62 -6.35 -16.93
N LEU A 143 9.41 -7.66 -17.05
CA LEU A 143 10.08 -8.53 -18.01
C LEU A 143 9.27 -8.76 -19.29
N LYS A 144 8.19 -8.00 -19.52
CA LYS A 144 7.33 -8.19 -20.70
C LYS A 144 7.43 -7.02 -21.68
N TYR A 145 7.33 -7.33 -22.97
CA TYR A 145 7.20 -6.36 -24.04
C TYR A 145 5.79 -6.34 -24.63
N ALA A 146 5.32 -5.14 -24.97
CA ALA A 146 4.05 -4.95 -25.66
C ALA A 146 4.19 -5.20 -27.17
N LEU A 147 3.29 -5.99 -27.75
CA LEU A 147 3.20 -6.25 -29.19
C LEU A 147 2.34 -5.18 -29.87
N ILE A 148 2.99 -4.12 -30.34
CA ILE A 148 2.34 -2.99 -31.01
C ILE A 148 2.51 -3.11 -32.52
N CYS A 149 1.40 -3.07 -33.26
CA CYS A 149 1.44 -3.15 -34.73
C CYS A 149 2.06 -1.87 -35.33
N LYS A 150 2.93 -2.01 -36.33
CA LYS A 150 3.58 -0.86 -36.99
C LYS A 150 2.66 -0.08 -37.93
N GLU A 151 1.61 -0.72 -38.44
CA GLU A 151 0.69 -0.13 -39.42
C GLU A 151 -0.51 0.55 -38.75
N CYS A 152 -1.22 -0.17 -37.88
CA CYS A 152 -2.41 0.35 -37.21
C CYS A 152 -2.21 0.71 -35.73
N LEU A 153 -0.99 0.61 -35.19
CA LEU A 153 -0.65 0.90 -33.78
C LEU A 153 -1.45 0.10 -32.72
N TYR A 154 -2.20 -0.92 -33.15
CA TYR A 154 -3.01 -1.73 -32.25
C TYR A 154 -2.15 -2.57 -31.31
N HIS A 155 -2.58 -2.67 -30.05
CA HIS A 155 -1.93 -3.49 -29.02
C HIS A 155 -2.44 -4.94 -29.07
N ASN A 156 -1.57 -5.88 -29.43
CA ASN A 156 -1.88 -7.30 -29.61
C ASN A 156 -1.52 -8.15 -28.38
N GLY A 157 -1.26 -7.53 -27.24
CA GLY A 157 -0.91 -8.21 -25.98
C GLY A 157 0.53 -7.99 -25.53
N MET A 158 0.94 -8.72 -24.51
CA MET A 158 2.28 -8.69 -23.94
C MET A 158 2.93 -10.07 -24.06
N ILE A 159 4.24 -10.10 -24.28
CA ILE A 159 5.04 -11.32 -24.33
C ILE A 159 6.24 -11.20 -23.40
N ASP A 160 6.71 -12.32 -22.86
CA ASP A 160 7.95 -12.36 -22.06
C ASP A 160 9.15 -11.96 -22.93
N GLN A 161 10.10 -11.22 -22.34
CA GLN A 161 11.35 -10.85 -22.97
C GLN A 161 12.22 -12.06 -23.32
N ASN A 162 12.05 -13.19 -22.60
CA ASN A 162 12.80 -14.42 -22.86
C ASN A 162 12.24 -15.26 -24.02
N ASP A 163 11.02 -14.97 -24.49
CA ASP A 163 10.43 -15.69 -25.61
C ASP A 163 10.95 -15.15 -26.95
N ASP A 164 11.51 -16.05 -27.76
CA ASP A 164 12.05 -15.73 -29.09
C ASP A 164 10.92 -15.55 -30.13
N LEU A 165 10.21 -14.42 -30.05
CA LEU A 165 9.21 -14.07 -31.06
C LEU A 165 9.88 -13.48 -32.32
N ASN A 166 9.74 -14.17 -33.46
CA ASN A 166 10.28 -13.71 -34.75
C ASN A 166 9.38 -12.69 -35.47
N GLY A 167 8.10 -12.65 -35.10
CA GLY A 167 7.10 -11.73 -35.64
C GLY A 167 5.69 -12.13 -35.21
N PHE A 168 4.70 -11.28 -35.45
CA PHE A 168 3.30 -11.56 -35.16
C PHE A 168 2.37 -11.00 -36.23
N VAL A 169 1.20 -11.59 -36.41
CA VAL A 169 0.12 -11.04 -37.26
C VAL A 169 -0.82 -10.23 -36.38
N CYS A 170 -1.13 -9.01 -36.80
CA CYS A 170 -2.04 -8.16 -36.04
C CYS A 170 -3.49 -8.63 -36.21
N TYR A 171 -4.22 -8.86 -35.12
CA TYR A 171 -5.62 -9.28 -35.17
C TYR A 171 -6.60 -8.18 -35.60
N ASN A 172 -6.17 -6.91 -35.61
CA ASN A 172 -7.01 -5.78 -36.01
C ASN A 172 -6.95 -5.50 -37.52
N CYS A 173 -5.75 -5.44 -38.11
CA CYS A 173 -5.57 -5.11 -39.53
C CYS A 173 -4.95 -6.23 -40.37
N ASN A 174 -4.66 -7.40 -39.78
CA ASN A 174 -4.01 -8.55 -40.42
C ASN A 174 -2.60 -8.29 -40.97
N ALA A 175 -1.98 -7.15 -40.63
CA ALA A 175 -0.61 -6.84 -41.01
C ALA A 175 0.40 -7.78 -40.35
N LYS A 176 1.41 -8.20 -41.11
CA LYS A 176 2.50 -9.04 -40.63
C LYS A 176 3.62 -8.17 -40.03
N ASN A 177 3.83 -8.28 -38.73
CA ASN A 177 4.81 -7.49 -37.98
C ASN A 177 6.05 -8.34 -37.69
N ASP A 178 7.01 -8.33 -38.60
CA ASP A 178 8.29 -9.04 -38.42
C ASP A 178 9.26 -8.25 -37.51
N ARG A 179 10.03 -8.96 -36.69
CA ARG A 179 11.07 -8.36 -35.83
C ARG A 179 12.24 -7.95 -36.72
N ARG A 180 12.58 -6.66 -36.75
CA ARG A 180 13.78 -6.21 -37.49
C ARG A 180 15.00 -6.77 -36.76
N ASN A 181 15.68 -7.75 -37.37
CA ASN A 181 16.93 -8.30 -36.87
C ASN A 181 18.02 -7.22 -36.91
N ASN A 182 18.04 -6.35 -35.90
CA ASN A 182 19.21 -5.54 -35.58
C ASN A 182 20.19 -6.38 -34.77
N ARG A 183 20.54 -7.58 -35.26
CA ARG A 183 21.76 -8.25 -34.80
C ARG A 183 22.90 -7.37 -35.27
N LYS A 184 23.37 -6.48 -34.39
CA LYS A 184 24.62 -5.73 -34.59
C LYS A 184 25.68 -6.77 -34.93
N LYS A 185 26.14 -6.73 -36.18
CA LYS A 185 27.28 -7.50 -36.66
C LYS A 185 28.55 -6.82 -36.17
#